data_AF-A0A3D2LAG9-F1
#
_entry.id   AF-A0A3D2LAG9-F1
#
_cell.length_a   1.000
_cell.length_b   1.000
_cell.length_c   1.000
_cell.angle_alpha   90.00
_cell.angle_beta   90.00
_cell.angle_gamma   90.00
#
_symmetry.space_group_name_H-M   'P 1'
#
loop_
_entity.id
_entity.type
_entity.pdbx_description
1 polymer ?
#
loop_
_entity_poly.entity_id
_entity_poly.type
_entity_poly.pdbx_seq_one_letter_code
_entity_poly.pdbx_strand_id
1 'polypeptide(L)'
;ADFLLSAYEDIIRDKDRLMEALAKLKGLQSKETLAEWQALAEAGDYRALARQLMDRHYDPLYARSRKRREDAPVDMVRLESLDDTALKRAAERLVSGT
;
A
#
# COMPACT_ATOMS: atom_id res chain seq x y z
N ALA A 1 4.29 -0.82 -8.03
CA ALA A 1 4.96 -0.44 -6.78
C ALA A 1 5.70 0.89 -6.91
N ASP A 2 5.98 1.35 -8.14
CA ASP A 2 6.83 2.51 -8.38
C ASP A 2 6.24 3.80 -7.78
N PHE A 3 4.91 3.97 -7.82
CA PHE A 3 4.22 5.08 -7.12
C PHE A 3 4.49 5.10 -5.61
N LEU A 4 4.50 3.94 -4.94
CA LEU A 4 4.77 3.89 -3.50
C LEU A 4 6.23 4.18 -3.20
N LEU A 5 7.14 3.77 -4.08
CA LEU A 5 8.56 4.07 -3.93
C LEU A 5 8.85 5.57 -4.09
N SER A 6 8.14 6.25 -4.99
CA SER A 6 8.25 7.72 -5.13
C SER A 6 7.53 8.47 -4.01
N ALA A 7 6.33 8.04 -3.60
CA ALA A 7 5.54 8.74 -2.58
C ALA A 7 6.14 8.62 -1.17
N TYR A 8 6.93 7.58 -0.91
CA TYR A 8 7.56 7.32 0.39
C TYR A 8 9.09 7.35 0.33
N GLU A 9 9.66 8.04 -0.65
CA GLU A 9 11.11 8.11 -0.85
C GLU A 9 11.86 8.54 0.43
N ASP A 10 11.31 9.50 1.18
CA ASP A 10 11.89 9.98 2.45
C ASP A 10 11.95 8.90 3.55
N ILE A 11 10.97 8.00 3.60
CA ILE A 11 10.93 6.88 4.57
C ILE A 11 11.81 5.72 4.10
N ILE A 12 11.94 5.54 2.78
CA ILE A 12 12.78 4.49 2.19
C ILE A 12 14.26 4.84 2.32
N ARG A 13 14.61 6.13 2.20
CA ARG A 13 15.99 6.63 2.38
C ARG A 13 16.46 6.58 3.84
N ASP A 14 15.54 6.57 4.80
CA ASP A 14 15.83 6.45 6.23
C ASP A 14 15.49 5.03 6.72
N LYS A 15 16.47 4.14 6.59
CA LYS A 15 16.36 2.73 6.96
C LYS A 15 16.04 2.54 8.44
N ASP A 16 16.61 3.34 9.34
CA ASP A 16 16.37 3.22 10.78
C ASP A 16 14.91 3.54 11.10
N ARG A 17 14.39 4.61 10.50
CA ARG A 17 12.97 4.98 10.63
C ARG A 17 12.04 3.91 10.05
N LEU A 18 12.42 3.26 8.95
CA LEU A 18 11.66 2.13 8.40
C LEU A 18 11.65 0.93 9.36
N MET A 19 12.79 0.60 9.98
CA MET A 19 12.90 -0.49 10.94
C MET A 19 12.07 -0.21 12.21
N GLU A 20 12.07 1.03 12.70
CA GLU A 20 11.20 1.47 13.79
C GLU A 20 9.72 1.34 13.43
N ALA A 21 9.34 1.69 12.20
CA ALA A 21 7.97 1.55 11.72
C ALA A 21 7.55 0.07 11.67
N LEU A 22 8.40 -0.82 11.16
CA LEU A 22 8.15 -2.27 11.16
C LEU A 22 8.03 -2.83 12.58
N ALA A 23 8.83 -2.35 13.53
CA ALA A 23 8.76 -2.78 14.93
C ALA A 23 7.39 -2.51 15.58
N LYS A 24 6.70 -1.44 15.17
CA LYS A 24 5.35 -1.10 15.66
C LYS A 24 4.28 -2.10 15.24
N LEU A 25 4.56 -2.96 14.25
CA LEU A 25 3.64 -4.01 13.81
C LEU A 25 3.75 -5.30 14.64
N LYS A 26 4.62 -5.33 15.65
CA LYS A 26 4.72 -6.42 16.62
C LYS A 26 3.38 -6.68 17.31
N GLY A 27 2.92 -7.93 17.25
CA GLY A 27 1.62 -8.35 17.80
C GLY A 27 0.45 -8.19 16.82
N LEU A 28 0.61 -7.39 15.76
CA LEU A 28 -0.33 -7.32 14.63
C LEU A 28 0.04 -8.28 13.49
N GLN A 29 1.31 -8.70 13.45
CA GLN A 29 1.87 -9.64 12.48
C GLN A 29 2.70 -10.71 13.21
N SER A 30 2.88 -11.87 12.56
CA SER A 30 3.72 -12.93 13.10
C SER A 30 5.19 -12.49 13.18
N LYS A 31 5.96 -13.10 14.08
CA LYS A 31 7.40 -12.83 14.19
C LYS A 31 8.16 -13.15 12.90
N GLU A 32 7.74 -14.21 12.21
CA GLU A 32 8.32 -14.64 10.93
C GLU A 32 8.12 -13.59 9.84
N THR A 33 6.89 -13.11 9.65
CA THR A 33 6.59 -12.05 8.67
C THR A 33 7.37 -10.77 8.96
N LEU A 34 7.49 -10.39 10.24
CA LEU A 34 8.29 -9.21 10.62
C LEU A 34 9.78 -9.39 10.31
N ALA A 35 10.33 -10.58 10.56
CA ALA A 35 11.72 -10.88 10.23
C ALA A 35 11.97 -10.85 8.71
N GLU A 36 11.03 -11.39 7.92
CA GLU A 36 11.07 -11.34 6.46
C GLU A 36 11.07 -9.88 5.95
N TRP A 37 10.21 -9.04 6.50
CA TRP A 37 10.14 -7.63 6.11
C TRP A 37 11.37 -6.83 6.50
N GLN A 38 11.92 -7.09 7.68
CA GLN A 38 13.18 -6.52 8.11
C GLN A 38 14.31 -6.94 7.16
N ALA A 39 14.38 -8.21 6.75
CA ALA A 39 15.38 -8.67 5.78
C ALA A 39 15.24 -7.98 4.40
N LEU A 40 14.01 -7.76 3.92
CA LEU A 40 13.77 -7.03 2.67
C LEU A 40 14.18 -5.56 2.77
N ALA A 41 13.88 -4.90 3.90
CA ALA A 41 14.33 -3.54 4.18
C ALA A 41 15.85 -3.44 4.25
N GLU A 42 16.50 -4.44 4.89
CA GLU A 42 17.95 -4.55 4.99
C GLU A 42 18.62 -4.69 3.62
N ALA A 43 18.03 -5.51 2.74
CA ALA A 43 18.48 -5.75 1.38
C ALA A 43 18.15 -4.62 0.39
N GLY A 44 17.38 -3.61 0.81
CA GLY A 44 16.91 -2.54 -0.06
C GLY A 44 15.84 -2.98 -1.08
N ASP A 45 15.22 -4.16 -0.91
CA ASP A 45 14.12 -4.62 -1.76
C ASP A 45 12.78 -4.04 -1.29
N TYR A 46 12.69 -2.72 -1.41
CA TYR A 46 11.52 -1.96 -1.00
C TYR A 46 10.29 -2.28 -1.84
N ARG A 47 10.49 -2.74 -3.09
CA ARG A 47 9.40 -3.14 -3.98
C ARG A 47 8.72 -4.40 -3.43
N ALA A 48 9.48 -5.43 -3.06
CA ALA A 48 8.94 -6.63 -2.44
C ALA A 48 8.32 -6.31 -1.07
N LEU A 49 9.02 -5.51 -0.25
CA LEU A 49 8.51 -5.10 1.06
C LEU A 49 7.16 -4.40 0.96
N ALA A 50 7.04 -3.38 0.10
CA ALA A 50 5.80 -2.64 -0.10
C ALA A 50 4.66 -3.55 -0.58
N ARG A 51 4.96 -4.50 -1.49
CA ARG A 51 3.97 -5.47 -1.96
C ARG A 51 3.42 -6.32 -0.81
N GLN A 52 4.31 -6.86 0.02
CA GLN A 52 3.91 -7.71 1.15
C GLN A 52 3.15 -6.95 2.23
N LEU A 53 3.55 -5.71 2.54
CA LEU A 53 2.83 -4.85 3.48
C LEU A 53 1.39 -4.62 3.03
N MET A 54 1.17 -4.35 1.73
CA MET A 54 -0.18 -4.18 1.20
C MET A 54 -0.99 -5.47 1.32
N ASP A 55 -0.47 -6.60 0.84
CA ASP A 55 -1.20 -7.87 0.83
C ASP A 55 -1.54 -8.39 2.24
N ARG A 56 -0.58 -8.35 3.16
CA ARG A 56 -0.69 -9.06 4.44
C ARG A 56 -1.16 -8.17 5.58
N HIS A 57 -0.99 -6.86 5.48
CA HIS A 57 -1.36 -5.93 6.54
C HIS A 57 -2.52 -5.02 6.13
N TYR A 58 -2.35 -4.23 5.07
CA TYR A 58 -3.31 -3.16 4.76
C TYR A 58 -4.58 -3.66 4.07
N ASP A 59 -4.48 -4.53 3.05
CA ASP A 59 -5.64 -5.02 2.29
C ASP A 59 -6.67 -5.75 3.17
N PRO A 60 -6.28 -6.63 4.11
CA PRO A 60 -7.22 -7.25 5.04
C PRO A 60 -7.91 -6.23 5.95
N LEU A 61 -7.19 -5.20 6.41
CA LEU A 61 -7.74 -4.13 7.26
C LEU A 61 -8.75 -3.28 6.48
N TYR A 62 -8.43 -2.92 5.24
CA TYR A 62 -9.35 -2.19 4.36
C TYR A 62 -10.58 -3.02 4.00
N ALA A 63 -10.43 -4.31 3.71
CA ALA A 63 -11.56 -5.19 3.45
C ALA A 63 -12.50 -5.28 4.66
N ARG A 64 -11.95 -5.41 5.88
CA ARG A 64 -12.73 -5.39 7.13
C ARG A 64 -13.43 -4.05 7.35
N SER A 65 -12.75 -2.94 7.09
CA SER A 65 -13.35 -1.60 7.20
C SER A 65 -14.48 -1.39 6.20
N ARG A 66 -14.28 -1.82 4.95
CA ARG A 66 -15.28 -1.78 3.86
C ARG A 66 -16.52 -2.60 4.19
N LYS A 67 -16.37 -3.79 4.79
CA LYS A 67 -17.52 -4.61 5.21
C LYS A 67 -18.38 -3.98 6.31
N ARG A 68 -17.83 -3.03 7.09
CA ARG A 68 -18.58 -2.31 8.13
C ARG A 68 -19.30 -1.06 7.62
N ARG A 69 -19.05 -0.68 6.37
CA ARG A 69 -19.66 0.47 5.72
C ARG A 69 -20.95 0.03 5.04
N GLU A 70 -22.03 0.78 5.26
CA GLU A 70 -23.32 0.55 4.62
C GLU A 70 -23.42 1.27 3.26
N ASP A 71 -22.50 2.23 2.98
CA ASP A 71 -22.35 2.89 1.70
C ASP A 71 -21.69 1.97 0.67
N ALA A 72 -22.50 1.32 -0.15
CA ALA A 72 -22.02 0.63 -1.34
C ALA A 72 -21.51 1.65 -2.37
N PRO A 73 -20.35 1.41 -3.02
CA PRO A 73 -19.88 2.27 -4.08
C PRO A 73 -20.87 2.28 -5.25
N VAL A 74 -21.16 3.47 -5.77
CA VAL A 74 -22.09 3.67 -6.90
C VAL A 74 -21.47 3.19 -8.22
N ASP A 75 -20.14 3.27 -8.33
CA ASP A 75 -19.37 2.74 -9.46
C ASP A 75 -17.96 2.31 -9.00
N MET A 76 -17.31 1.45 -9.79
CA MET A 76 -15.91 1.05 -9.61
C MET A 76 -15.10 1.30 -10.87
N VAL A 77 -14.18 2.26 -10.79
CA VAL A 77 -13.23 2.53 -11.88
C VAL A 77 -11.96 1.73 -11.63
N ARG A 78 -11.68 0.75 -12.51
CA ARG A 78 -10.40 0.05 -12.53
C ARG A 78 -9.34 0.91 -13.21
N LEU A 79 -8.21 1.06 -12.53
CA LEU A 79 -7.01 1.72 -13.07
C LEU A 79 -6.01 0.67 -13.58
N GLU A 80 -5.38 0.95 -14.71
CA GLU A 80 -4.30 0.13 -15.26
C GLU A 80 -2.94 0.45 -14.60
N SER A 81 -2.78 1.69 -14.15
CA SER A 81 -1.61 2.20 -13.42
C SER A 81 -2.02 3.40 -12.55
N LEU A 82 -1.08 3.87 -11.71
CA LEU A 82 -1.23 5.09 -10.91
C LEU A 82 -0.40 6.26 -11.48
N ASP A 83 -0.09 6.23 -12.77
CA ASP A 83 0.56 7.37 -13.43
C ASP A 83 -0.46 8.48 -13.75
N ASP A 84 0.05 9.68 -13.99
CA ASP A 84 -0.77 10.87 -14.25
C ASP A 84 -1.73 10.67 -15.43
N THR A 85 -1.34 9.87 -16.44
CA THR A 85 -2.17 9.63 -17.63
C THR A 85 -3.36 8.73 -17.28
N ALA A 86 -3.13 7.64 -16.53
CA ALA A 86 -4.20 6.76 -16.07
C ALA A 86 -5.13 7.47 -15.07
N LEU A 87 -4.58 8.27 -14.15
CA LEU A 87 -5.36 9.05 -13.19
C LEU A 87 -6.23 10.10 -13.87
N LYS A 88 -5.69 10.83 -14.86
CA LYS A 88 -6.46 11.81 -15.64
C LYS A 88 -7.61 11.15 -16.39
N ARG A 89 -7.35 10.05 -17.10
CA ARG A 89 -8.41 9.30 -17.82
C ARG A 89 -9.51 8.79 -16.87
N ALA A 90 -9.13 8.36 -15.68
CA ALA A 90 -10.09 7.92 -14.67
C ALA A 90 -10.96 9.07 -14.17
N ALA A 91 -10.36 10.24 -13.91
CA ALA A 91 -11.10 11.44 -13.52
C ALA A 91 -12.08 11.88 -14.62
N GLU A 92 -11.65 11.87 -15.89
CA GLU A 92 -12.52 12.16 -17.04
C GLU A 92 -13.72 11.20 -17.12
N ARG A 93 -13.50 9.90 -16.86
CA ARG A 93 -14.58 8.89 -16.80
C ARG A 93 -15.56 9.15 -15.66
N LEU A 94 -15.08 9.57 -14.49
CA LEU A 94 -15.92 9.89 -13.34
C LEU A 94 -16.81 11.11 -13.59
N VAL A 95 -16.32 12.12 -14.32
CA VAL A 95 -17.08 13.34 -14.64
C VAL A 95 -18.02 13.14 -15.83
N SER A 96 -17.61 12.32 -16.81
CA SER A 96 -18.42 12.04 -18.01
C SER A 96 -19.50 10.97 -17.77
N GLY A 97 -19.41 10.24 -16.65
CA GLY A 97 -20.42 9.29 -16.17
C GLY A 97 -21.38 9.95 -15.18
N THR A 98 -22.34 10.72 -15.70
CA THR A 98 -23.64 11.03 -15.08
C THR A 98 -24.70 10.97 -16.17
#